data_AF-A0A834XQB2-F1
#
_entry.id   AF-A0A834XQB2-F1
#
_cell.length_a   1.000
_cell.length_b   1.000
_cell.length_c   1.000
_cell.angle_alpha   90.00
_cell.angle_beta   90.00
_cell.angle_gamma   90.00
#
_symmetry.space_group_name_H-M   'P 1'
#
loop_
_entity.id
_entity.type
_entity.pdbx_description
1 polymer ?
#
loop_
_entity_poly.entity_id
_entity_poly.type
_entity_poly.pdbx_seq_one_letter_code
_entity_poly.pdbx_strand_id
1 'polypeptide(L)'
;MLTGRHQRFLCEKILDIEIRAYPDLLITPKRFIELTGMIKELFPTESEQTYYIPYTPATANSKKVGAKGKFVEIYQQYRGIAIECGVTYKKKGAKPKSVNNTGVVRLGRLDDVSEEPDDDCKEKLELLHTCIDPPEVVKHYWTVTSRVRIKELVTNQGLETFDYYSQYPALAHKNLGVDLINIDFEAIYPDKESLLSEKYTLFEKQILSYYSRIKKKNE
;
A
#
# COMPACT_ATOMS: atom_id res chain seq x y z
N MET A 1 2.99 -28.18 1.65
CA MET A 1 2.50 -27.16 2.60
C MET A 1 3.38 -25.93 2.47
N LEU A 2 2.76 -24.80 2.16
CA LEU A 2 3.41 -23.50 2.04
C LEU A 2 3.88 -23.02 3.41
N THR A 3 4.98 -22.28 3.45
CA THR A 3 5.44 -21.64 4.70
C THR A 3 4.49 -20.52 5.10
N GLY A 4 4.47 -20.17 6.39
CA GLY A 4 3.62 -19.07 6.89
C GLY A 4 3.82 -17.73 6.14
N ARG A 5 5.05 -17.48 5.67
CA ARG A 5 5.42 -16.32 4.85
C ARG A 5 4.81 -16.41 3.45
N HIS A 6 4.95 -17.54 2.76
CA HIS A 6 4.36 -17.74 1.43
C HIS A 6 2.83 -17.70 1.46
N GLN A 7 2.19 -18.28 2.48
CA GLN A 7 0.74 -18.22 2.67
C GLN A 7 0.25 -16.77 2.86
N ARG A 8 0.99 -15.96 3.62
CA ARG A 8 0.65 -14.55 3.82
C ARG A 8 0.78 -13.77 2.51
N PHE A 9 1.89 -13.96 1.80
CA PHE A 9 2.15 -13.32 0.51
C PHE A 9 1.05 -13.63 -0.51
N LEU A 10 0.66 -14.91 -0.63
CA LEU A 10 -0.43 -15.33 -1.50
C LEU A 10 -1.74 -14.61 -1.17
N CYS A 11 -2.13 -14.55 0.11
CA CYS A 11 -3.33 -13.83 0.54
C CYS A 11 -3.25 -12.33 0.22
N GLU A 12 -2.10 -11.69 0.43
CA GLU A 12 -1.90 -10.27 0.14
C GLU A 12 -2.11 -9.99 -1.36
N LYS A 13 -1.55 -10.82 -2.24
CA LYS A 13 -1.74 -10.65 -3.70
C LYS A 13 -3.16 -10.90 -4.18
N ILE A 14 -3.82 -11.95 -3.67
CA ILE A 14 -5.23 -12.22 -3.99
C ILE A 14 -6.10 -11.05 -3.55
N LEU A 15 -5.90 -10.55 -2.32
CA LEU A 15 -6.69 -9.44 -1.79
C LEU A 15 -6.44 -8.14 -2.55
N ASP A 16 -5.21 -7.85 -2.96
CA ASP A 16 -4.89 -6.68 -3.78
C ASP A 16 -5.64 -6.71 -5.12
N ILE A 17 -5.69 -7.87 -5.78
CA ILE A 17 -6.46 -8.05 -7.03
C ILE A 17 -7.96 -7.85 -6.78
N GLU A 18 -8.53 -8.52 -5.76
CA GLU A 18 -9.96 -8.39 -5.43
C GLU A 18 -10.34 -6.95 -5.10
N ILE A 19 -9.54 -6.28 -4.28
CA ILE A 19 -9.76 -4.90 -3.86
C ILE A 19 -9.70 -3.93 -5.05
N ARG A 20 -8.76 -4.12 -5.98
CA ARG A 20 -8.68 -3.29 -7.19
C ARG A 20 -9.88 -3.46 -8.11
N ALA A 21 -10.48 -4.64 -8.14
CA ALA A 21 -11.65 -4.94 -8.97
C ALA A 21 -12.96 -4.35 -8.42
N TYR A 22 -13.05 -4.10 -7.11
CA TYR A 22 -14.29 -3.65 -6.45
C TYR A 22 -14.14 -2.26 -5.79
N PRO A 23 -14.84 -1.22 -6.30
CA PRO A 23 -14.66 0.17 -5.85
C PRO A 23 -15.11 0.45 -4.41
N ASP A 24 -15.95 -0.41 -3.83
CA ASP A 24 -16.47 -0.32 -2.47
C ASP A 24 -15.60 -1.06 -1.43
N LEU A 25 -14.53 -1.72 -1.85
CA LEU A 25 -13.58 -2.43 -0.97
C LEU A 25 -14.27 -3.48 -0.07
N LEU A 26 -15.37 -4.07 -0.55
CA LEU A 26 -16.20 -5.00 0.22
C LEU A 26 -16.04 -6.43 -0.29
N ILE A 27 -15.21 -7.21 0.40
CA ILE A 27 -15.12 -8.66 0.17
C ILE A 27 -16.11 -9.35 1.10
N THR A 28 -17.03 -10.11 0.49
CA THR A 28 -18.08 -10.82 1.24
C THR A 28 -17.54 -12.11 1.88
N PRO A 29 -18.17 -12.60 2.96
CA PRO A 29 -17.84 -13.91 3.54
C PRO A 29 -17.90 -15.05 2.51
N LYS A 30 -18.88 -15.00 1.60
CA LYS A 30 -19.01 -15.96 0.51
C LYS A 30 -17.76 -15.95 -0.38
N ARG A 31 -17.28 -14.75 -0.74
CA ARG A 31 -16.08 -14.61 -1.55
C ARG A 31 -14.83 -15.17 -0.84
N PHE A 32 -14.70 -14.97 0.47
CA PHE A 32 -13.60 -15.61 1.22
C PHE A 32 -13.64 -17.14 1.19
N ILE A 33 -14.83 -17.74 1.23
CA ILE A 33 -14.99 -19.20 1.08
C ILE A 33 -14.56 -19.64 -0.32
N GLU A 34 -15.01 -18.94 -1.36
CA GLU A 34 -14.62 -19.23 -2.76
C GLU A 34 -13.10 -19.15 -2.95
N LEU A 35 -12.47 -18.05 -2.50
CA LEU A 35 -11.01 -17.86 -2.58
C LEU A 35 -10.25 -18.98 -1.87
N THR A 36 -10.74 -19.38 -0.70
CA THR A 36 -10.13 -20.46 0.08
C THR A 36 -10.25 -21.82 -0.63
N GLY A 37 -11.39 -22.10 -1.26
CA GLY A 37 -11.59 -23.29 -2.08
C GLY A 37 -10.62 -23.35 -3.27
N MET A 38 -10.45 -22.22 -3.98
CA MET A 38 -9.50 -22.12 -5.10
C MET A 38 -8.05 -22.35 -4.65
N ILE A 39 -7.65 -21.84 -3.47
CA ILE A 39 -6.32 -22.12 -2.91
C ILE A 39 -6.14 -23.61 -2.64
N LYS A 40 -7.14 -24.28 -2.06
CA LYS A 40 -7.06 -25.72 -1.78
C LYS A 40 -7.02 -26.56 -3.06
N GLU A 41 -7.73 -26.15 -4.10
CA GLU A 41 -7.69 -26.82 -5.39
C GLU A 41 -6.28 -26.75 -6.01
N LEU A 42 -5.65 -25.57 -5.97
CA LEU A 42 -4.29 -25.37 -6.46
C LEU A 42 -3.21 -25.96 -5.55
N PHE A 43 -3.44 -25.97 -4.25
CA PHE A 43 -2.52 -26.46 -3.23
C PHE A 43 -3.23 -27.46 -2.30
N PRO A 44 -3.40 -28.73 -2.72
CA PRO A 44 -4.19 -29.73 -1.96
C PRO A 44 -3.69 -30.01 -0.54
N THR A 45 -2.42 -29.70 -0.25
CA THR A 45 -1.83 -29.85 1.09
C THR A 45 -2.21 -28.72 2.06
N GLU A 46 -2.85 -27.67 1.58
CA GLU A 46 -3.28 -26.52 2.37
C GLU A 46 -4.65 -26.77 3.04
N SER A 47 -4.83 -26.23 4.23
CA SER A 47 -6.11 -26.30 4.95
C SER A 47 -6.92 -25.02 4.75
N GLU A 48 -8.21 -25.15 4.42
CA GLU A 48 -9.13 -24.02 4.26
C GLU A 48 -9.16 -23.13 5.52
N GLN A 49 -9.12 -23.77 6.69
CA GLN A 49 -9.17 -23.10 7.99
C GLN A 49 -7.96 -22.18 8.25
N THR A 50 -6.85 -22.38 7.54
CA THR A 50 -5.69 -21.48 7.59
C THR A 50 -6.01 -20.11 6.98
N TYR A 51 -6.86 -20.10 5.94
CA TYR A 51 -7.14 -18.91 5.14
C TYR A 51 -8.40 -18.20 5.60
N TYR A 52 -9.48 -18.95 5.85
CA TYR A 52 -10.74 -18.38 6.31
C TYR A 52 -11.53 -19.35 7.20
N ILE A 53 -11.93 -18.85 8.37
CA ILE A 53 -12.91 -19.48 9.25
C ILE A 53 -14.10 -18.52 9.35
N PRO A 54 -15.30 -18.92 8.90
CA PRO A 54 -16.49 -18.08 8.95
C PRO A 54 -16.89 -17.66 10.37
N TYR A 55 -17.71 -16.61 10.45
CA TYR A 55 -18.34 -16.21 11.70
C TYR A 55 -19.31 -17.28 12.19
N THR A 56 -19.24 -17.61 13.48
CA THR A 56 -20.19 -18.51 14.14
C THR A 56 -21.06 -17.71 15.11
N PRO A 57 -22.39 -17.65 14.93
CA PRO A 57 -23.28 -16.99 15.87
C PRO A 57 -23.29 -17.71 17.23
N ALA A 58 -23.66 -16.99 18.28
CA ALA A 58 -23.89 -17.61 19.58
C ALA A 58 -25.10 -18.55 19.50
N THR A 59 -24.96 -19.76 20.03
CA THR A 59 -26.08 -20.67 20.25
C THR A 59 -26.26 -20.91 21.75
N ALA A 60 -27.32 -21.60 22.16
CA ALA A 60 -27.56 -21.92 23.57
C ALA A 60 -26.34 -22.54 24.27
N ASN A 61 -25.51 -23.29 23.53
CA ASN A 61 -24.36 -24.03 24.05
C ASN A 61 -23.00 -23.51 23.55
N SER A 62 -22.95 -22.43 22.77
CA SER A 62 -21.68 -21.92 22.21
C SER A 62 -21.61 -20.41 22.20
N LYS A 63 -20.42 -19.89 22.53
CA LYS A 63 -20.14 -18.45 22.42
C LYS A 63 -20.02 -18.04 20.96
N LYS A 64 -20.38 -16.79 20.67
CA LYS A 64 -20.10 -16.18 19.36
C LYS A 64 -18.60 -16.22 19.07
N VAL A 65 -18.23 -16.62 17.86
CA VAL A 65 -16.85 -16.62 17.38
C VAL A 65 -16.77 -15.73 16.15
N GLY A 66 -15.92 -14.71 16.22
CA GLY A 66 -15.61 -13.85 15.07
C GLY A 66 -14.99 -14.65 13.93
N ALA A 67 -15.17 -14.21 12.69
CA ALA A 67 -14.44 -14.78 11.57
C ALA A 67 -12.91 -14.63 11.80
N LYS A 68 -12.13 -15.62 11.36
CA LYS A 68 -10.67 -15.70 11.54
C LYS A 68 -9.99 -16.17 10.25
N GLY A 69 -8.65 -16.21 10.29
CA GLY A 69 -7.81 -16.68 9.19
C GLY A 69 -7.05 -15.53 8.53
N LYS A 70 -6.05 -15.88 7.71
CA LYS A 70 -5.15 -14.91 7.06
C LYS A 70 -5.90 -13.88 6.24
N PHE A 71 -6.93 -14.29 5.49
CA PHE A 71 -7.72 -13.33 4.70
C PHE A 71 -8.40 -12.28 5.56
N VAL A 72 -8.94 -12.66 6.73
CA VAL A 72 -9.62 -11.73 7.64
C VAL A 72 -8.62 -10.73 8.22
N GLU A 73 -7.45 -11.20 8.65
CA GLU A 73 -6.40 -10.36 9.23
C GLU A 73 -5.89 -9.32 8.23
N ILE A 74 -5.53 -9.77 7.03
CA ILE A 74 -5.00 -8.91 5.97
C ILE A 74 -6.08 -7.95 5.46
N TYR A 75 -7.31 -8.43 5.23
CA TYR A 75 -8.42 -7.57 4.81
C TYR A 75 -8.75 -6.50 5.85
N GLN A 76 -8.70 -6.81 7.15
CA GLN A 76 -8.88 -5.81 8.20
C GLN A 76 -7.77 -4.76 8.19
N GLN A 77 -6.52 -5.14 7.86
CA GLN A 77 -5.42 -4.20 7.66
C GLN A 77 -5.70 -3.26 6.48
N TYR A 78 -6.07 -3.79 5.30
CA TYR A 78 -6.45 -2.98 4.13
C TYR A 78 -7.62 -2.04 4.44
N ARG A 79 -8.65 -2.54 5.11
CA ARG A 79 -9.80 -1.72 5.55
C ARG A 79 -9.39 -0.65 6.54
N GLY A 80 -8.46 -0.94 7.44
CA GLY A 80 -7.89 0.03 8.38
C GLY A 80 -7.24 1.20 7.65
N ILE A 81 -6.34 0.89 6.71
CA ILE A 81 -5.67 1.88 5.85
C ILE A 81 -6.69 2.68 5.05
N ALA A 82 -7.66 2.03 4.40
CA ALA A 82 -8.68 2.71 3.61
C ALA A 82 -9.58 3.64 4.45
N ILE A 83 -9.88 3.25 5.69
CA ILE A 83 -10.61 4.09 6.66
C ILE A 83 -9.75 5.28 7.06
N GLU A 84 -8.48 5.05 7.36
CA GLU A 84 -7.54 6.10 7.74
C GLU A 84 -7.41 7.10 6.60
N CYS A 85 -7.06 6.66 5.40
CA CYS A 85 -6.98 7.48 4.19
C CYS A 85 -8.31 8.13 3.76
N GLY A 86 -9.42 7.86 4.45
CA GLY A 86 -10.72 8.49 4.20
C GLY A 86 -11.45 7.98 2.95
N VAL A 87 -10.98 6.88 2.35
CA VAL A 87 -11.57 6.22 1.18
C VAL A 87 -12.89 5.54 1.55
N THR A 88 -13.01 5.01 2.77
CA THR A 88 -14.26 4.45 3.31
C THR A 88 -14.54 4.99 4.72
N TYR A 89 -15.81 4.97 5.13
CA TYR A 89 -16.22 5.42 6.46
C TYR A 89 -16.17 4.28 7.50
N LYS A 90 -15.93 4.63 8.77
CA LYS A 90 -16.17 3.74 9.91
C LYS A 90 -17.68 3.54 10.07
N LYS A 91 -18.12 2.29 10.28
CA LYS A 91 -19.49 2.05 10.78
C LYS A 91 -19.61 2.65 12.19
N LYS A 92 -20.68 3.40 12.45
CA LYS A 92 -20.97 3.99 13.77
C LYS A 92 -20.90 2.91 14.86
N GLY A 93 -20.14 3.16 15.94
CA GLY A 93 -20.01 2.26 17.10
C GLY A 93 -18.77 1.36 17.14
N ALA A 94 -17.89 1.40 16.14
CA ALA A 94 -16.62 0.65 16.21
C ALA A 94 -15.65 1.31 17.19
N LYS A 95 -15.26 0.60 18.26
CA LYS A 95 -14.22 1.06 19.19
C LYS A 95 -12.87 1.19 18.45
N PRO A 96 -12.10 2.26 18.69
CA PRO A 96 -10.76 2.36 18.12
C PRO A 96 -9.89 1.23 18.66
N LYS A 97 -9.46 0.31 17.80
CA LYS A 97 -8.24 -0.44 18.08
C LYS A 97 -7.09 0.51 17.79
N SER A 98 -6.21 0.73 18.76
CA SER A 98 -4.89 1.29 18.51
C SER A 98 -4.16 0.27 17.65
N VAL A 99 -4.25 0.43 16.33
CA VAL A 99 -3.29 -0.19 15.43
C VAL A 99 -2.07 0.72 15.58
N ASN A 100 -0.96 0.19 16.08
CA ASN A 100 0.30 0.92 16.05
C ASN A 100 0.56 1.24 14.57
N ASN A 101 0.59 2.53 14.25
CA ASN A 101 0.80 3.07 12.91
C ASN A 101 2.25 2.87 12.43
N THR A 102 2.83 1.69 12.65
CA THR A 102 3.98 1.23 11.88
C THR A 102 3.57 0.66 10.53
N GLY A 103 2.28 0.80 10.18
CA GLY A 103 1.73 0.48 8.87
C GLY A 103 2.27 1.42 7.82
N VAL A 104 3.52 1.19 7.44
CA VAL A 104 4.00 1.27 6.06
C VAL A 104 2.78 1.16 5.17
N VAL A 105 2.44 2.23 4.47
CA VAL A 105 1.56 2.14 3.31
C VAL A 105 2.24 1.09 2.46
N ARG A 106 1.79 -0.17 2.56
CA ARG A 106 2.36 -1.25 1.77
C ARG A 106 1.92 -0.93 0.36
N LEU A 107 2.72 -0.13 -0.32
CA LEU A 107 2.84 -0.14 -1.75
C LEU A 107 3.15 -1.60 -2.07
N GLY A 108 2.11 -2.41 -2.28
CA GLY A 108 2.18 -3.87 -2.43
C GLY A 108 2.99 -4.34 -3.63
N ARG A 109 3.74 -3.44 -4.26
CA ARG A 109 4.68 -3.61 -5.37
C ARG A 109 6.16 -3.43 -4.97
N LEU A 110 6.49 -2.73 -3.87
CA LEU A 110 7.89 -2.45 -3.49
C LEU A 110 8.50 -3.51 -2.57
N ASP A 111 7.68 -4.24 -1.81
CA ASP A 111 8.15 -5.31 -0.92
C ASP A 111 8.61 -6.58 -1.67
N ASP A 112 8.38 -6.65 -3.00
CA ASP A 112 8.49 -7.90 -3.77
C ASP A 112 9.86 -8.16 -4.40
N VAL A 113 10.79 -7.20 -4.33
CA VAL A 113 12.13 -7.40 -4.88
C VAL A 113 13.16 -6.90 -3.88
N SER A 114 13.62 -7.83 -3.04
CA SER A 114 14.79 -7.69 -2.16
C SER A 114 16.08 -7.79 -2.98
N GLU A 115 16.22 -6.95 -4.00
CA GLU A 115 17.50 -6.77 -4.68
C GLU A 115 18.11 -5.47 -4.18
N GLU A 116 19.24 -5.60 -3.49
CA GLU A 116 20.17 -4.50 -3.25
C GLU A 116 20.42 -3.77 -4.57
N PRO A 117 20.48 -2.43 -4.57
CA PRO A 117 20.77 -1.69 -5.79
C PRO A 117 22.11 -2.16 -6.37
N ASP A 118 22.12 -2.39 -7.68
CA ASP A 118 23.36 -2.62 -8.41
C ASP A 118 24.21 -1.34 -8.44
N ASP A 119 25.46 -1.48 -8.87
CA ASP A 119 26.42 -0.37 -8.86
C ASP A 119 25.99 0.76 -9.81
N ASP A 120 25.28 0.43 -10.90
CA ASP A 120 24.72 1.38 -11.85
C ASP A 120 23.61 2.26 -11.23
N CYS A 121 22.73 1.65 -10.43
CA CYS A 121 21.69 2.34 -9.68
C CYS A 121 22.28 3.25 -8.59
N LYS A 122 23.33 2.80 -7.90
CA LYS A 122 24.03 3.61 -6.89
C LYS A 122 24.71 4.84 -7.50
N GLU A 123 25.41 4.68 -8.62
CA GLU A 123 26.03 5.80 -9.32
C GLU A 123 25.00 6.85 -9.71
N LYS A 124 23.86 6.41 -10.26
CA LYS A 124 22.76 7.32 -10.64
C LYS A 124 22.12 8.02 -9.44
N LEU A 125 21.98 7.34 -8.30
CA LEU A 125 21.49 7.96 -7.05
C LEU A 125 22.40 9.11 -6.61
N GLU A 126 23.72 8.88 -6.56
CA GLU A 126 24.70 9.90 -6.18
C GLU A 126 24.66 11.12 -7.12
N LEU A 127 24.50 10.88 -8.43
CA LEU A 127 24.38 11.96 -9.41
C LEU A 127 23.10 12.79 -9.21
N LEU A 128 21.98 12.17 -8.82
CA LEU A 128 20.72 12.87 -8.58
C LEU A 128 20.78 13.85 -7.39
N HIS A 129 21.75 13.71 -6.49
CA HIS A 129 21.95 14.66 -5.40
C HIS A 129 22.41 16.05 -5.87
N THR A 130 22.98 16.13 -7.06
CA THR A 130 23.54 17.39 -7.59
C THR A 130 23.04 17.73 -9.00
N CYS A 131 22.50 16.77 -9.74
CA CYS A 131 22.07 16.94 -11.12
C CYS A 131 20.66 17.50 -11.25
N ILE A 132 20.52 18.62 -11.97
CA ILE A 132 19.23 19.25 -12.32
C ILE A 132 19.10 19.40 -13.86
N ASP A 133 20.22 19.33 -14.58
CA ASP A 133 20.33 19.52 -16.02
C ASP A 133 21.36 18.51 -16.58
N PRO A 134 21.14 17.91 -17.76
CA PRO A 134 19.96 18.03 -18.63
C PRO A 134 18.70 17.32 -18.08
N PRO A 135 17.48 17.87 -18.26
CA PRO A 135 16.24 17.28 -17.74
C PRO A 135 16.01 15.83 -18.15
N GLU A 136 16.36 15.47 -19.39
CA GLU A 136 16.19 14.11 -19.89
C GLU A 136 17.10 13.10 -19.20
N VAL A 137 18.31 13.51 -18.82
CA VAL A 137 19.23 12.69 -18.03
C VAL A 137 18.70 12.52 -16.62
N VAL A 138 18.22 13.60 -16.00
CA VAL A 138 17.61 13.56 -14.67
C VAL A 138 16.40 12.62 -14.67
N LYS A 139 15.48 12.73 -15.63
CA LYS A 139 14.31 11.84 -15.74
C LYS A 139 14.70 10.39 -15.92
N HIS A 140 15.70 10.11 -16.75
CA HIS A 140 16.22 8.76 -16.95
C HIS A 140 16.78 8.18 -15.63
N TYR A 141 17.66 8.91 -14.94
CA TYR A 141 18.22 8.47 -13.67
C TYR A 141 17.15 8.35 -12.59
N TRP A 142 16.17 9.26 -12.57
CA TRP A 142 15.03 9.21 -11.68
C TRP A 142 14.28 7.90 -11.85
N THR A 143 13.98 7.53 -13.10
CA THR A 143 13.26 6.28 -13.43
C THR A 143 14.02 5.03 -12.95
N VAL A 144 15.33 4.95 -13.23
CA VAL A 144 16.17 3.81 -12.82
C VAL A 144 16.22 3.68 -11.29
N THR A 145 16.24 4.80 -10.59
CA THR A 145 16.39 4.86 -9.13
C THR A 145 15.06 4.89 -8.36
N SER A 146 13.92 5.03 -9.05
CA SER A 146 12.58 5.18 -8.45
C SER A 146 12.31 4.14 -7.37
N ARG A 147 12.61 2.86 -7.63
CA ARG A 147 12.35 1.78 -6.67
C ARG A 147 13.07 2.02 -5.34
N VAL A 148 14.33 2.42 -5.39
CA VAL A 148 15.18 2.61 -4.21
C VAL A 148 14.74 3.87 -3.45
N ARG A 149 14.59 4.99 -4.16
CA ARG A 149 14.18 6.28 -3.56
C ARG A 149 12.81 6.19 -2.90
N ILE A 150 11.83 5.57 -3.56
CA ILE A 150 10.48 5.41 -3.00
C ILE A 150 10.50 4.46 -1.80
N LYS A 151 11.28 3.37 -1.85
CA LYS A 151 11.43 2.47 -0.70
C LYS A 151 12.03 3.21 0.49
N GLU A 152 13.07 4.00 0.29
CA GLU A 152 13.65 4.85 1.33
C GLU A 152 12.61 5.81 1.90
N LEU A 153 11.89 6.56 1.04
CA LEU A 153 10.86 7.51 1.44
C LEU A 153 9.75 6.88 2.28
N VAL A 154 9.37 5.63 1.97
CA VAL A 154 8.29 4.91 2.67
C VAL A 154 8.76 4.24 3.97
N THR A 155 10.04 3.85 4.04
CA THR A 155 10.58 3.10 5.18
C THR A 155 11.30 3.99 6.20
N ASN A 156 11.84 5.13 5.78
CA ASN A 156 12.56 6.06 6.64
C ASN A 156 11.58 6.99 7.38
N GLN A 157 11.17 6.56 8.58
CA GLN A 157 10.23 7.32 9.42
C GLN A 157 10.78 8.66 9.95
N GLY A 158 12.09 8.90 9.83
CA GLY A 158 12.75 10.13 10.27
C GLY A 158 13.01 11.14 9.16
N LEU A 159 12.71 10.80 7.91
CA LEU A 159 12.97 11.67 6.77
C LEU A 159 11.87 12.72 6.63
N GLU A 160 12.19 13.99 6.85
CA GLU A 160 11.24 15.07 6.63
C GLU A 160 11.14 15.43 5.15
N THR A 161 9.98 15.97 4.74
CA THR A 161 9.75 16.42 3.36
C THR A 161 10.83 17.41 2.92
N PHE A 162 11.22 18.33 3.79
CA PHE A 162 12.24 19.34 3.47
C PHE A 162 13.61 18.69 3.20
N ASP A 163 14.00 17.70 3.99
CA ASP A 163 15.27 16.99 3.81
C ASP A 163 15.29 16.22 2.48
N TYR A 164 14.18 15.55 2.13
CA TYR A 164 14.08 14.83 0.86
C TYR A 164 14.19 15.77 -0.35
N TYR A 165 13.55 16.93 -0.31
CA TYR A 165 13.70 17.95 -1.37
C TYR A 165 15.11 18.55 -1.42
N SER A 166 15.78 18.66 -0.27
CA SER A 166 17.17 19.12 -0.19
C SER A 166 18.15 18.10 -0.76
N GLN A 167 17.87 16.81 -0.59
CA GLN A 167 18.64 15.71 -1.19
C GLN A 167 18.48 15.64 -2.71
N TYR A 168 17.31 16.00 -3.26
CA TYR A 168 17.03 15.89 -4.69
C TYR A 168 16.55 17.23 -5.27
N PRO A 169 17.46 18.16 -5.56
CA PRO A 169 17.10 19.54 -5.89
C PRO A 169 16.27 19.66 -7.19
N ALA A 170 16.35 18.68 -8.09
CA ALA A 170 15.52 18.62 -9.28
C ALA A 170 14.00 18.60 -8.99
N LEU A 171 13.59 18.13 -7.80
CA LEU A 171 12.19 18.16 -7.35
C LEU A 171 11.66 19.58 -7.09
N ALA A 172 12.53 20.52 -6.73
CA ALA A 172 12.14 21.91 -6.51
C ALA A 172 11.96 22.69 -7.82
N HIS A 173 12.42 22.14 -8.94
CA HIS A 173 12.30 22.79 -10.25
C HIS A 173 10.87 22.67 -10.80
N LYS A 174 10.28 23.77 -11.24
CA LYS A 174 8.83 23.91 -11.48
C LYS A 174 8.20 22.81 -12.35
N ASN A 175 8.74 22.57 -13.55
CA ASN A 175 8.17 21.59 -14.49
C ASN A 175 8.79 20.21 -14.28
N LEU A 176 10.11 20.17 -14.12
CA LEU A 176 10.86 18.93 -13.91
C LEU A 176 10.38 18.19 -12.67
N GLY A 177 10.20 18.87 -11.53
CA GLY A 177 9.73 18.23 -10.31
C GLY A 177 8.35 17.59 -10.44
N VAL A 178 7.44 18.19 -11.22
CA VAL A 178 6.13 17.59 -11.52
C VAL A 178 6.30 16.32 -12.36
N ASP A 179 7.15 16.38 -13.39
CA ASP A 179 7.46 15.20 -14.23
C ASP A 179 8.05 14.06 -13.38
N LEU A 180 8.97 14.39 -12.46
CA LEU A 180 9.61 13.42 -11.57
C LEU A 180 8.61 12.74 -10.60
N ILE A 181 7.67 13.50 -10.06
CA ILE A 181 6.58 12.95 -9.23
C ILE A 181 5.69 12.02 -10.06
N ASN A 182 5.38 12.38 -11.31
CA ASN A 182 4.60 11.53 -12.20
C ASN A 182 5.35 10.23 -12.55
N ILE A 183 6.66 10.29 -12.81
CA ILE A 183 7.49 9.10 -13.03
C ILE A 183 7.40 8.14 -11.84
N ASP A 184 7.56 8.65 -10.62
CA ASP A 184 7.46 7.83 -9.42
C ASP A 184 6.03 7.28 -9.24
N PHE A 185 4.99 8.06 -9.55
CA PHE A 185 3.60 7.60 -9.50
C PHE A 185 3.33 6.45 -10.48
N GLU A 186 3.79 6.58 -11.73
CA GLU A 186 3.66 5.54 -12.76
C GLU A 186 4.43 4.28 -12.40
N ALA A 187 5.63 4.41 -11.80
CA ALA A 187 6.39 3.27 -11.30
C ALA A 187 5.62 2.48 -10.24
N ILE A 188 4.87 3.16 -9.36
CA ILE A 188 4.06 2.54 -8.31
C ILE A 188 2.74 2.00 -8.88
N TYR A 189 2.15 2.74 -9.81
CA TYR A 189 0.81 2.49 -10.35
C TYR A 189 0.80 2.49 -11.89
N PRO A 190 1.43 1.51 -12.57
CA PRO A 190 1.52 1.50 -14.04
C PRO A 190 0.15 1.50 -14.73
N ASP A 191 -0.87 0.91 -14.10
CA ASP A 191 -2.24 0.82 -14.63
C ASP A 191 -3.08 2.09 -14.39
N LYS A 192 -2.46 3.16 -13.88
CA LYS A 192 -3.15 4.40 -13.49
C LYS A 192 -2.73 5.61 -14.32
N GLU A 193 -1.77 5.48 -15.23
CA GLU A 193 -1.32 6.54 -16.14
C GLU A 193 -1.21 7.91 -15.43
N SER A 194 -1.68 8.97 -16.06
CA SER A 194 -1.65 10.34 -15.55
C SER A 194 -2.77 10.67 -14.56
N LEU A 195 -3.44 9.68 -13.96
CA LEU A 195 -4.58 9.90 -13.04
C LEU A 195 -4.23 10.84 -11.88
N LEU A 196 -2.99 10.82 -11.39
CA LEU A 196 -2.53 11.74 -10.34
C LEU A 196 -2.66 13.19 -10.77
N SER A 197 -2.17 13.52 -11.96
CA SER A 197 -2.22 14.86 -12.54
C SER A 197 -3.65 15.24 -12.94
N GLU A 198 -4.37 14.35 -13.62
CA GLU A 198 -5.75 14.59 -14.09
C GLU A 198 -6.74 14.85 -12.95
N LYS A 199 -6.57 14.15 -11.83
CA LYS A 199 -7.47 14.21 -10.67
C LYS A 199 -6.83 14.91 -9.48
N TYR A 200 -5.80 15.73 -9.70
CA TYR A 200 -5.05 16.38 -8.62
C TYR A 200 -5.96 17.12 -7.63
N THR A 201 -6.94 17.89 -8.13
CA THR A 201 -7.88 18.64 -7.27
C THR A 201 -8.74 17.73 -6.37
N LEU A 202 -9.03 16.50 -6.80
CA LEU A 202 -9.72 15.51 -5.99
C LEU A 202 -8.78 14.97 -4.91
N PHE A 203 -7.55 14.61 -5.29
CA PHE A 203 -6.53 14.14 -4.34
C PHE A 203 -6.21 15.19 -3.28
N GLU A 204 -6.00 16.44 -3.69
CA GLU A 204 -5.75 17.58 -2.79
C GLU A 204 -6.86 17.71 -1.74
N LYS A 205 -8.13 17.73 -2.17
CA LYS A 205 -9.27 17.81 -1.25
C LYS A 205 -9.31 16.63 -0.28
N GLN A 206 -9.00 15.42 -0.74
CA GLN A 206 -8.98 14.22 0.10
C GLN A 206 -7.81 14.26 1.10
N ILE A 207 -6.61 14.65 0.68
CA ILE A 207 -5.41 14.78 1.52
C ILE A 207 -5.65 15.84 2.61
N LEU A 208 -6.16 17.02 2.26
CA LEU A 208 -6.48 18.07 3.22
C LEU A 208 -7.57 17.61 4.20
N SER A 209 -8.60 16.92 3.72
CA SER A 209 -9.64 16.35 4.59
C SER A 209 -9.04 15.34 5.56
N TYR A 210 -8.16 14.45 5.09
CA TYR A 210 -7.45 13.48 5.91
C TYR A 210 -6.61 14.14 7.00
N TYR A 211 -5.78 15.11 6.63
CA TYR A 211 -4.94 15.86 7.57
C TYR A 211 -5.76 16.54 8.67
N SER A 212 -6.87 17.19 8.28
CA SER A 212 -7.77 17.85 9.24
C SER A 212 -8.36 16.88 10.27
N ARG A 213 -8.59 15.60 9.90
CA ARG A 213 -9.11 14.56 10.79
C ARG A 213 -8.03 14.02 11.73
N ILE A 214 -6.78 13.89 11.26
CA ILE A 214 -5.65 13.48 12.11
C ILE A 214 -5.40 14.52 13.19
N LYS A 215 -5.33 15.81 12.82
CA LYS A 215 -5.06 16.89 13.77
C LYS A 215 -6.06 16.89 14.93
N LYS A 216 -7.36 16.77 14.62
CA LYS A 216 -8.44 16.66 15.62
C LYS A 216 -8.38 15.43 16.53
N LYS A 217 -7.60 14.41 16.19
CA LYS A 217 -7.46 13.17 16.99
C LYS A 217 -6.30 13.27 17.98
N ASN A 218 -5.36 14.19 17.74
CA ASN A 218 -4.17 14.42 18.56
C ASN A 218 -4.32 15.64 19.50
N GLU A 219 -5.42 16.39 19.38
CA GLU A 219 -5.90 17.40 20.33
C GLU A 219 -6.90 16.77 21.30
#